data_AF-A0A1M5WBD9-F1
#
_entry.id   AF-A0A1M5WBD9-F1
#
_cell.length_a   1.000
_cell.length_b   1.000
_cell.length_c   1.000
_cell.angle_alpha   90.00
_cell.angle_beta   90.00
_cell.angle_gamma   90.00
#
_symmetry.space_group_name_H-M   'P 1'
#
loop_
_entity.id
_entity.type
_entity.pdbx_description
1 polymer ?
#
loop_
_entity_poly.entity_id
_entity_poly.type
_entity_poly.pdbx_seq_one_letter_code
_entity_poly.pdbx_strand_id
1 'polypeptide(L)' 'MKDNQNVKQIEEKLPRGAKKVIAENTGLSYNTVCSFFKNKKTSIQTDRKIKLELKKIITEYETAI' A
#
# COMPACT_ATOMS: atom_id res chain seq x y z
N MET A 1 0.91 -13.91 14.21
CA MET A 1 0.68 -13.68 12.76
C MET A 1 -0.82 -13.80 12.49
N LYS A 2 -1.55 -12.68 12.43
CA LYS A 2 -3.01 -12.63 12.16
C LYS A 2 -3.40 -11.42 11.29
N ASP A 3 -2.50 -10.91 10.44
CA ASP A 3 -2.76 -9.73 9.59
C ASP A 3 -2.96 -10.07 8.10
N ASN A 4 -3.01 -11.36 7.74
CA ASN A 4 -3.02 -11.78 6.33
C ASN A 4 -4.32 -11.47 5.58
N GLN A 5 -5.45 -11.30 6.29
CA GLN A 5 -6.75 -11.04 5.65
C GLN A 5 -6.97 -9.56 5.29
N ASN A 6 -6.25 -8.63 5.93
CA ASN A 6 -6.49 -7.20 5.74
C ASN A 6 -5.86 -6.65 4.44
N VAL A 7 -4.69 -7.15 4.03
CA VAL A 7 -3.93 -6.57 2.91
C VAL A 7 -4.61 -6.78 1.55
N LYS A 8 -5.22 -7.95 1.32
CA LYS A 8 -5.97 -8.23 0.08
C LYS A 8 -7.25 -7.39 -0.02
N GLN A 9 -7.99 -7.26 1.07
CA GLN A 9 -9.19 -6.41 1.10
C GLN A 9 -8.86 -4.94 0.86
N ILE A 10 -7.70 -4.48 1.38
CA ILE A 10 -7.19 -3.14 1.09
C ILE A 10 -6.83 -3.01 -0.40
N GLU A 11 -6.17 -4.02 -0.99
CA GLU A 11 -5.81 -4.01 -2.41
C GLU A 11 -7.03 -3.87 -3.33
N GLU A 12 -8.14 -4.56 -3.03
CA GLU A 12 -9.38 -4.50 -3.82
C GLU A 12 -10.05 -3.12 -3.78
N LYS A 13 -9.86 -2.36 -2.69
CA LYS A 13 -10.41 -1.01 -2.53
C LYS A 13 -9.53 0.08 -3.15
N LEU A 14 -8.31 -0.26 -3.58
CA LEU A 14 -7.39 0.73 -4.11
C LEU A 14 -7.72 1.07 -5.58
N PRO A 15 -7.63 2.35 -5.97
CA PRO A 15 -7.76 2.74 -7.36
C PRO A 15 -6.65 2.11 -8.22
N ARG A 16 -6.97 1.89 -9.50
CA ARG A 16 -6.01 1.34 -10.46
C ARG A 16 -4.80 2.27 -10.55
N GLY A 17 -3.62 1.71 -10.29
CA GLY A 17 -2.36 2.47 -10.28
C GLY A 17 -1.88 2.93 -8.90
N ALA A 18 -2.66 2.75 -7.83
CA ALA A 18 -2.25 3.15 -6.47
C ALA A 18 -0.88 2.61 -6.06
N LYS A 19 -0.56 1.35 -6.39
CA LYS A 19 0.76 0.75 -6.10
C LYS A 19 1.92 1.52 -6.75
N LYS A 20 1.71 2.08 -7.94
CA LYS A 20 2.71 2.87 -8.65
C LYS A 20 2.90 4.23 -7.96
N VAL A 21 1.79 4.89 -7.61
CA VAL A 21 1.82 6.16 -6.86
C VAL A 21 2.51 5.99 -5.52
N ILE A 22 2.21 4.92 -4.78
CA ILE A 22 2.88 4.61 -3.50
C ILE A 22 4.38 4.45 -3.73
N ALA A 23 4.81 3.73 -4.78
CA ALA A 23 6.22 3.53 -5.07
C ALA A 23 6.93 4.87 -5.33
N GLU A 24 6.33 5.73 -6.16
CA GLU A 24 6.83 7.06 -6.51
C GLU A 24 6.92 7.96 -5.27
N ASN A 25 5.85 8.07 -4.49
CA ASN A 25 5.78 8.96 -3.33
C ASN A 25 6.67 8.50 -2.16
N THR A 26 6.88 7.20 -2.01
CA THR A 26 7.70 6.65 -0.91
C THR A 26 9.17 6.46 -1.26
N GLY A 27 9.53 6.61 -2.54
CA GLY A 27 10.86 6.30 -3.08
C GLY A 27 11.21 4.81 -3.03
N LEU A 28 10.20 3.94 -2.92
CA LEU A 28 10.39 2.49 -2.90
C LEU A 28 10.30 1.92 -4.31
N SER A 29 10.97 0.80 -4.56
CA SER A 29 10.77 0.10 -5.83
C SER A 29 9.33 -0.43 -5.92
N TYR A 30 8.78 -0.43 -7.14
CA TYR A 30 7.47 -1.03 -7.40
C TYR A 30 7.40 -2.50 -6.93
N ASN A 31 8.51 -3.23 -7.03
CA ASN A 31 8.63 -4.61 -6.57
C ASN A 31 8.54 -4.73 -5.04
N THR A 32 9.08 -3.77 -4.30
CA THR A 32 8.98 -3.69 -2.85
C THR A 32 7.52 -3.45 -2.42
N VAL A 33 6.84 -2.52 -3.09
CA VAL A 33 5.42 -2.25 -2.84
C VAL A 33 4.58 -3.49 -3.18
N CYS A 34 4.80 -4.12 -4.33
CA CYS A 34 4.13 -5.37 -4.67
C CYS A 34 4.39 -6.50 -3.65
N SER A 35 5.61 -6.57 -3.10
CA SER A 35 5.97 -7.57 -2.09
C SER A 35 5.21 -7.36 -0.79
N PHE A 36 5.02 -6.10 -0.37
CA PHE A 36 4.16 -5.75 0.76
C PHE A 36 2.72 -6.23 0.55
N PHE A 37 2.12 -5.96 -0.62
CA PHE A 37 0.75 -6.41 -0.92
C PHE A 37 0.64 -7.94 -1.04
N LYS A 38 1.72 -8.61 -1.46
CA LYS A 38 1.85 -10.08 -1.45
C LYS A 38 2.19 -10.63 -0.07
N ASN A 39 2.21 -9.79 0.96
CA ASN A 39 2.47 -10.16 2.35
C ASN A 39 3.82 -10.86 2.55
N LYS A 40 4.81 -10.50 1.72
CA LYS A 40 6.20 -10.92 1.90
C LYS A 40 6.84 -10.13 3.03
N LYS A 41 7.84 -10.72 3.67
CA LYS A 41 8.57 -10.09 4.77
C LYS A 41 9.31 -8.84 4.26
N THR A 42 8.92 -7.68 4.75
CA THR A 42 9.52 -6.38 4.47
C THR A 42 10.02 -5.75 5.77
N SER A 43 10.86 -4.72 5.67
CA SER A 43 11.34 -4.03 6.88
C SER A 43 10.20 -3.25 7.53
N ILE A 44 10.23 -3.09 8.86
CA ILE A 44 9.23 -2.30 9.61
C ILE A 44 9.14 -0.87 9.07
N GLN A 45 10.28 -0.28 8.67
CA GLN A 45 10.33 1.05 8.08
C GLN A 45 9.59 1.11 6.74
N THR A 46 9.77 0.10 5.89
CA THR A 46 9.08 -0.03 4.61
C THR A 46 7.56 -0.17 4.82
N ASP A 47 7.14 -1.04 5.74
CA ASP A 47 5.73 -1.24 6.06
C ASP A 47 5.06 0.04 6.53
N ARG A 48 5.74 0.79 7.41
CA ARG A 48 5.23 2.06 7.93
C ARG A 48 5.07 3.09 6.81
N LYS A 49 6.05 3.23 5.91
CA LYS A 49 5.97 4.14 4.75
C LYS A 49 4.78 3.78 3.86
N ILE A 50 4.66 2.52 3.49
CA ILE A 50 3.58 2.05 2.61
C ILE A 50 2.21 2.28 3.27
N LYS A 51 2.04 1.93 4.55
CA LYS A 51 0.78 2.13 5.29
C LYS A 51 0.40 3.61 5.43
N LEU A 52 1.36 4.50 5.65
CA LEU A 52 1.10 5.94 5.74
C LEU A 52 0.60 6.48 4.40
N GLU A 53 1.23 6.10 3.30
CA GLU A 53 0.84 6.57 1.97
C GLU A 53 -0.51 6.01 1.52
N LEU A 54 -0.74 4.73 1.84
CA LEU A 54 -2.03 4.06 1.65
C LEU A 54 -3.19 4.84 2.27
N LYS A 55 -3.03 5.31 3.52
CA LYS A 55 -4.07 6.09 4.20
C LYS A 55 -4.39 7.38 3.46
N LYS A 56 -3.37 8.10 2.97
CA LYS A 56 -3.57 9.35 2.21
C LYS A 56 -4.35 9.10 0.94
N ILE A 57 -3.94 8.10 0.15
CA ILE A 57 -4.57 7.76 -1.13
C ILE A 57 -6.04 7.35 -0.91
N ILE A 58 -6.34 6.57 0.12
CA ILE A 58 -7.72 6.18 0.44
C ILE A 58 -8.54 7.43 0.81
N THR A 59 -8.02 8.31 1.67
CA THR A 59 -8.71 9.55 2.05
C THR A 59 -8.94 10.48 0.84
N GLU A 60 -7.97 10.63 -0.05
CA GLU A 60 -8.10 11.43 -1.27
C GLU A 60 -9.12 10.83 -2.26
N TYR A 61 -9.15 9.51 -2.39
CA TYR A 61 -10.09 8.83 -3.28
C TYR A 61 -11.53 8.87 -2.73
N GLU A 62 -11.73 8.66 -1.42
CA GLU A 62 -13.04 8.74 -0.79
C GLU A 62 -13.62 10.16 -0.76
N THR A 63 -12.77 11.20 -0.76
CA THR A 63 -13.21 12.60 -0.82
C THR A 63 -13.46 13.11 -2.25
N ALA A 64 -13.05 12.34 -3.26
CA ALA A 64 -13.26 12.65 -4.67
C ALA A 64 -14.57 12.07 -5.26
N ILE A 65 -15.34 11.32 -4.46
CA ILE A 65 -16.66 10.74 -4.78
C ILE A 65 -17.74 11.53 -4.04
#